data_AF-A0A6I3LCK5-F1
#
_entry.id   AF-A0A6I3LCK5-F1
#
_cell.length_a   1.000
_cell.length_b   1.000
_cell.length_c   1.000
_cell.angle_alpha   90.00
_cell.angle_beta   90.00
_cell.angle_gamma   90.00
#
_symmetry.space_group_name_H-M   'P 1'
#
loop_
_entity.id
_entity.type
_entity.pdbx_description
1 polymer ?
#
loop_
_entity_poly.entity_id
_entity_poly.type
_entity_poly.pdbx_seq_one_letter_code
_entity_poly.pdbx_strand_id
1 'polypeptide(L)'
;MKASAGGCPPPTSRRRLGDDADETGADISPSQTVRPSTLGPVRQTYAGADDFPPIAKAYVQVSGVVREMGLFRRARGFYALVGAALALALGAASACFVLLGENWFQLLIAACLGVIFTQVAFLAHEAAHRQILASGTANDRLGVVLAGAIGMSMAWWDRKHSRHHANPNRVGKDPDIAVDTISFLQEDAARTRGLRRLITRQQGWLFFPLLLLEGVNLHVQSIVALCARGPVKRRWVELALLAVRFAVFLVPLFLVLPFGMAVAFLGVQLAVFGVYMGASFAPNHKGMPVIAPDARLDFFSKQVRTSRNIRGGWWATALYGGLNHQIEHHLFPSMARPYLGKAREVVRDFCRSHDVPYVEASMGESYARVVAYLNQVGLAARDPFVCPAAAGLGRA
;
A
#
# COMPACT_ATOMS: atom_id res chain seq x y z
N MET A 1 -48.92 -44.17 50.60
CA MET A 1 -49.64 -42.93 50.23
C MET A 1 -49.55 -42.79 48.72
N LYS A 2 -50.53 -43.32 47.96
CA LYS A 2 -51.65 -42.59 47.31
C LYS A 2 -51.16 -41.35 46.54
N ALA A 3 -51.44 -41.11 45.26
CA ALA A 3 -52.14 -41.80 44.16
C ALA A 3 -51.83 -40.95 42.88
N SER A 4 -51.61 -41.52 41.68
CA SER A 4 -52.58 -41.69 40.57
C SER A 4 -53.20 -40.37 40.05
N ALA A 5 -53.40 -40.07 38.76
CA ALA A 5 -53.58 -40.83 37.51
C ALA A 5 -53.20 -39.91 36.32
N GLY A 6 -52.74 -40.35 35.14
CA GLY A 6 -53.45 -41.14 34.10
C GLY A 6 -53.78 -40.20 32.92
N GLY A 7 -53.71 -40.50 31.63
CA GLY A 7 -53.43 -41.68 30.80
C GLY A 7 -53.77 -41.30 29.33
N CYS A 8 -53.03 -41.87 28.37
CA CYS A 8 -53.14 -41.77 26.89
C CYS A 8 -54.25 -42.73 26.32
N PRO A 9 -54.48 -42.96 24.99
CA PRO A 9 -54.37 -42.19 23.72
C PRO A 9 -55.63 -42.39 22.76
N PRO A 10 -55.55 -42.58 21.40
CA PRO A 10 -56.27 -41.86 20.30
C PRO A 10 -57.33 -42.79 19.58
N PRO A 11 -57.71 -42.77 18.25
CA PRO A 11 -57.44 -41.90 17.07
C PRO A 11 -58.65 -41.64 16.10
N THR A 12 -58.38 -40.99 14.95
CA THR A 12 -59.09 -41.01 13.63
C THR A 12 -60.51 -40.42 13.44
N SER A 13 -60.69 -39.57 12.42
CA SER A 13 -61.54 -39.89 11.23
C SER A 13 -61.63 -38.76 10.17
N ARG A 14 -61.41 -39.17 8.90
CA ARG A 14 -62.12 -38.90 7.62
C ARG A 14 -62.50 -37.48 7.12
N ARG A 15 -61.88 -37.14 5.97
CA ARG A 15 -62.45 -36.77 4.63
C ARG A 15 -63.91 -36.28 4.50
N ARG A 16 -64.09 -35.12 3.84
CA ARG A 16 -64.75 -34.82 2.52
C ARG A 16 -65.04 -33.29 2.46
N LEU A 17 -64.59 -32.51 1.47
CA LEU A 17 -65.01 -32.33 0.05
C LEU A 17 -66.37 -31.62 -0.13
N GLY A 18 -66.29 -30.41 -0.74
CA GLY A 18 -67.30 -29.68 -1.54
C GLY A 18 -68.50 -29.13 -0.77
N ASP A 19 -69.15 -28.04 -1.13
CA ASP A 19 -69.04 -27.03 -2.19
C ASP A 19 -70.03 -25.91 -1.78
N ASP A 20 -69.92 -24.74 -2.45
CA ASP A 20 -70.95 -23.69 -2.60
C ASP A 20 -71.31 -22.86 -1.34
N ALA A 21 -71.60 -21.57 -1.40
CA ALA A 21 -71.45 -20.50 -2.37
C ALA A 21 -71.77 -19.20 -1.60
N ASP A 22 -71.36 -18.09 -2.19
CA ASP A 22 -71.96 -16.76 -2.12
C ASP A 22 -71.56 -15.72 -1.05
N GLU A 23 -71.17 -14.59 -1.65
CA GLU A 23 -71.48 -13.21 -1.29
C GLU A 23 -70.77 -12.44 -0.16
N THR A 24 -70.17 -11.33 -0.62
CA THR A 24 -70.06 -9.99 0.00
C THR A 24 -68.84 -9.65 0.86
N GLY A 25 -67.91 -8.94 0.21
CA GLY A 25 -67.40 -7.63 0.64
C GLY A 25 -66.69 -7.51 2.00
N ALA A 26 -65.36 -7.54 1.99
CA ALA A 26 -64.56 -6.83 2.99
C ALA A 26 -63.23 -6.36 2.40
N ASP A 27 -62.95 -5.07 2.58
CA ASP A 27 -61.81 -4.30 2.09
C ASP A 27 -60.44 -4.92 2.38
N ILE A 28 -59.62 -5.08 1.34
CA ILE A 28 -58.19 -5.37 1.48
C ILE A 28 -57.44 -4.03 1.55
N SER A 29 -57.19 -3.54 2.76
CA SER A 29 -56.21 -2.48 3.01
C SER A 29 -54.79 -3.00 2.74
N PRO A 30 -53.98 -2.37 1.87
CA PRO A 30 -52.57 -2.72 1.74
C PRO A 30 -51.75 -1.85 2.70
N SER A 31 -51.68 -2.25 3.97
CA SER A 31 -50.71 -1.69 4.93
C SER A 31 -49.71 -2.74 5.38
N GLN A 32 -49.19 -3.53 4.44
CA GLN A 32 -47.88 -4.14 4.65
C GLN A 32 -46.84 -3.04 4.54
N THR A 33 -46.53 -2.45 5.70
CA THR A 33 -45.30 -1.70 5.90
C THR A 33 -44.15 -2.59 5.48
N VAL A 34 -43.63 -2.35 4.27
CA VAL A 34 -42.36 -2.90 3.80
C VAL A 34 -41.33 -2.49 4.84
N ARG A 35 -40.96 -3.43 5.72
CA ARG A 35 -39.80 -3.24 6.59
C ARG A 35 -38.63 -2.99 5.65
N PRO A 36 -37.91 -1.86 5.75
CA PRO A 36 -36.71 -1.68 4.96
C PRO A 36 -35.79 -2.85 5.28
N SER A 37 -35.49 -3.65 4.27
CA SER A 37 -34.41 -4.63 4.32
C SER A 37 -33.12 -3.85 4.57
N THR A 38 -32.75 -3.69 5.85
CA THR A 38 -31.43 -3.26 6.23
C THR A 38 -30.50 -4.44 5.94
N LEU A 39 -30.03 -4.54 4.70
CA LEU A 39 -28.72 -5.14 4.47
C LEU A 39 -27.80 -4.40 5.44
N GLY A 40 -27.28 -5.12 6.44
CA GLY A 40 -26.42 -4.54 7.46
C GLY A 40 -25.24 -3.78 6.84
N PRO A 41 -24.52 -2.95 7.62
CA PRO A 41 -23.37 -2.21 7.10
C PRO A 41 -22.45 -3.17 6.36
N VAL A 42 -22.07 -2.80 5.13
CA VAL A 42 -21.13 -3.54 4.29
C VAL A 42 -19.89 -3.84 5.15
N ARG A 43 -19.77 -5.09 5.60
CA ARG A 43 -18.70 -5.50 6.51
C ARG A 43 -17.62 -6.15 5.67
N GLN A 44 -16.47 -5.49 5.59
CA GLN A 44 -15.32 -6.09 4.92
C GLN A 44 -14.96 -7.38 5.66
N THR A 45 -14.83 -8.48 4.92
CA THR A 45 -14.33 -9.74 5.50
C THR A 45 -12.84 -9.57 5.75
N TYR A 46 -12.45 -9.60 7.02
CA TYR A 46 -11.05 -9.58 7.44
C TYR A 46 -10.54 -10.99 7.62
N ALA A 47 -9.29 -11.24 7.22
CA ALA A 47 -8.65 -12.51 7.49
C ALA A 47 -8.22 -12.59 8.96
N GLY A 48 -8.48 -13.74 9.56
CA GLY A 48 -8.16 -14.09 10.94
C GLY A 48 -6.99 -15.06 11.06
N ALA A 49 -6.77 -15.54 12.29
CA ALA A 49 -5.79 -16.60 12.55
C ALA A 49 -6.27 -17.96 12.00
N ASP A 50 -7.57 -18.18 11.93
CA ASP A 50 -8.16 -19.45 11.43
C ASP A 50 -7.97 -19.60 9.92
N ASP A 51 -7.99 -18.48 9.17
CA ASP A 51 -7.70 -18.47 7.73
C ASP A 51 -6.24 -18.81 7.42
N PHE A 52 -5.33 -18.50 8.35
CA PHE A 52 -3.88 -18.67 8.21
C PHE A 52 -3.29 -19.37 9.44
N PRO A 53 -3.45 -20.71 9.53
CA PRO A 53 -2.91 -21.49 10.63
C PRO A 53 -1.41 -21.24 10.84
N PRO A 54 -0.94 -21.12 12.10
CA PRO A 54 0.45 -20.79 12.38
C PRO A 54 1.39 -21.92 11.99
N ILE A 55 2.56 -21.56 11.45
CA ILE A 55 3.57 -22.54 11.05
C ILE A 55 4.73 -22.46 12.04
N ALA A 56 4.77 -23.44 12.93
CA ALA A 56 5.74 -23.48 14.02
C ALA A 56 7.18 -23.43 13.46
N LYS A 57 7.96 -22.46 13.95
CA LYS A 57 9.39 -22.27 13.61
C LYS A 57 9.67 -21.98 12.12
N ALA A 58 8.68 -21.68 11.28
CA ALA A 58 8.88 -21.42 9.85
C ALA A 58 9.96 -20.36 9.57
N TYR A 59 9.85 -19.20 10.22
CA TYR A 59 10.86 -18.14 10.06
C TYR A 59 12.25 -18.60 10.48
N VAL A 60 12.36 -19.37 11.58
CA VAL A 60 13.65 -19.86 12.09
C VAL A 60 14.30 -20.82 11.09
N GLN A 61 13.52 -21.74 10.51
CA GLN A 61 14.00 -22.69 9.51
C GLN A 61 14.49 -21.98 8.25
N VAL A 62 13.67 -21.10 7.66
CA VAL A 62 14.05 -20.35 6.45
C VAL A 62 15.24 -19.42 6.73
N SER A 63 15.24 -18.72 7.87
CA SER A 63 16.38 -17.90 8.33
C SER A 63 17.67 -18.73 8.44
N GLY A 64 17.59 -19.97 8.93
CA GLY A 64 18.72 -20.88 9.04
C GLY A 64 19.37 -21.14 7.68
N VAL A 65 18.58 -21.59 6.71
CA VAL A 65 19.04 -21.86 5.34
C VAL A 65 19.64 -20.61 4.70
N VAL A 66 18.97 -19.46 4.81
CA VAL A 66 19.44 -18.18 4.27
C VAL A 66 20.77 -17.73 4.89
N ARG A 67 20.99 -18.01 6.18
CA ARG A 67 22.27 -17.74 6.87
C ARG A 67 23.38 -18.67 6.39
N GLU A 68 23.09 -19.97 6.26
CA GLU A 68 24.05 -20.96 5.76
C GLU A 68 24.51 -20.65 4.33
N MET A 69 23.59 -20.14 3.49
CA MET A 69 23.90 -19.64 2.15
C MET A 69 24.70 -18.32 2.13
N GLY A 70 24.95 -17.71 3.29
CA GLY A 70 25.71 -16.45 3.42
C GLY A 70 25.01 -15.22 2.85
N LEU A 71 23.67 -15.24 2.72
CA LEU A 71 22.90 -14.17 2.06
C LEU A 71 22.81 -12.88 2.88
N PHE A 72 23.19 -12.89 4.16
CA PHE A 72 23.29 -11.69 5.01
C PHE A 72 24.60 -10.91 4.87
N ARG A 73 25.52 -11.36 4.00
CA ARG A 73 26.77 -10.64 3.75
C ARG A 73 26.48 -9.25 3.14
N ARG A 74 27.40 -8.31 3.34
CA ARG A 74 27.27 -6.95 2.76
C ARG A 74 27.57 -6.97 1.26
N ALA A 75 26.81 -6.21 0.49
CA ALA A 75 27.03 -6.02 -0.95
C ALA A 75 27.71 -4.68 -1.24
N ARG A 76 28.90 -4.44 -0.67
CA ARG A 76 29.58 -3.13 -0.73
C ARG A 76 29.83 -2.65 -2.16
N GLY A 77 30.34 -3.53 -3.03
CA GLY A 77 30.60 -3.20 -4.43
C GLY A 77 29.33 -2.82 -5.20
N PHE A 78 28.22 -3.53 -4.95
CA PHE A 78 26.93 -3.19 -5.54
C PHE A 78 26.47 -1.79 -5.12
N TYR A 79 26.46 -1.49 -3.83
CA TYR A 79 26.02 -0.17 -3.34
C TYR A 79 26.96 0.97 -3.76
N ALA A 80 28.28 0.71 -3.85
CA ALA A 80 29.24 1.68 -4.38
C ALA A 80 28.95 1.99 -5.86
N LEU A 81 28.68 0.96 -6.67
CA LEU A 81 28.33 1.13 -8.08
C LEU A 81 27.02 1.89 -8.26
N VAL A 82 25.96 1.52 -7.53
CA VAL A 82 24.67 2.23 -7.58
C VAL A 82 24.83 3.68 -7.13
N GLY A 83 25.56 3.93 -6.03
CA GLY A 83 25.84 5.28 -5.55
C GLY A 83 26.61 6.13 -6.57
N ALA A 84 27.66 5.56 -7.19
CA ALA A 84 28.44 6.23 -8.23
C ALA A 84 27.60 6.52 -9.48
N ALA A 85 26.77 5.56 -9.92
CA ALA A 85 25.88 5.74 -11.06
C ALA A 85 24.86 6.86 -10.81
N LEU A 86 24.27 6.92 -9.60
CA LEU A 86 23.33 7.99 -9.23
C LEU A 86 24.01 9.35 -9.11
N ALA A 87 25.22 9.41 -8.55
CA ALA A 87 25.99 10.64 -8.48
C ALA A 87 26.36 11.17 -9.88
N LEU A 88 26.79 10.27 -10.78
CA LEU A 88 27.08 10.62 -12.17
C LEU A 88 25.82 11.07 -12.92
N ALA A 89 24.69 10.36 -12.75
CA ALA A 89 23.43 10.73 -13.37
C ALA A 89 22.92 12.09 -12.87
N LEU A 90 23.06 12.38 -11.57
CA LEU A 90 22.70 13.68 -11.00
C LEU A 90 23.62 14.79 -11.55
N GLY A 91 24.93 14.53 -11.63
CA GLY A 91 25.90 15.46 -12.22
C GLY A 91 25.60 15.76 -13.69
N ALA A 92 25.30 14.73 -14.48
CA ALA A 92 24.90 14.87 -15.88
C ALA A 92 23.58 15.64 -16.04
N ALA A 93 22.56 15.33 -15.23
CA ALA A 93 21.29 16.07 -15.24
C ALA A 93 21.49 17.55 -14.88
N SER A 94 22.36 17.84 -13.91
CA SER A 94 22.70 19.21 -13.50
C SER A 94 23.46 19.96 -14.59
N ALA A 95 24.42 19.29 -15.25
CA ALA A 95 25.15 19.87 -16.37
C ALA A 95 24.21 20.16 -17.56
N CYS A 96 23.33 19.22 -17.91
CA CYS A 96 22.32 19.42 -18.95
C CYS A 96 21.36 20.57 -18.61
N PHE A 97 20.94 20.70 -17.35
CA PHE A 97 20.12 21.82 -16.89
C PHE A 97 20.79 23.16 -17.16
N VAL A 98 22.08 23.29 -16.84
CA VAL A 98 22.84 24.53 -17.07
C VAL A 98 23.05 24.79 -18.57
N LEU A 99 23.44 23.76 -19.33
CA LEU A 99 23.77 23.88 -20.76
C LEU A 99 22.54 24.14 -21.64
N LEU A 100 21.38 23.61 -21.29
CA LEU A 100 20.14 23.82 -22.04
C LEU A 100 19.55 25.23 -21.86
N GLY A 101 19.78 25.86 -20.70
CA GLY A 101 19.23 27.19 -20.39
C GLY A 101 17.70 27.24 -20.51
N GLU A 102 17.17 28.29 -21.11
CA GLU A 102 15.72 28.55 -21.24
C GLU A 102 15.07 27.73 -22.37
N ASN A 103 15.05 26.40 -22.24
CA ASN A 103 14.49 25.50 -23.25
C ASN A 103 13.46 24.53 -22.65
N TRP A 104 12.36 24.25 -23.34
CA TRP A 104 11.34 23.30 -22.87
C TRP A 104 11.84 21.85 -22.73
N PHE A 105 12.96 21.47 -23.34
CA PHE A 105 13.63 20.20 -23.05
C PHE A 105 14.08 20.06 -21.59
N GLN A 106 14.09 21.15 -20.81
CA GLN A 106 14.24 21.10 -19.35
C GLN A 106 13.22 20.18 -18.67
N LEU A 107 12.03 19.98 -19.24
CA LEU A 107 11.04 19.05 -18.68
C LEU A 107 11.51 17.59 -18.74
N LEU A 108 12.38 17.22 -19.69
CA LEU A 108 13.01 15.89 -19.70
C LEU A 108 14.00 15.76 -18.54
N ILE A 109 14.75 16.82 -18.24
CA ILE A 109 15.65 16.86 -17.07
C ILE A 109 14.85 16.77 -15.77
N ALA A 110 13.71 17.46 -15.68
CA ALA A 110 12.79 17.34 -14.55
C ALA A 110 12.33 15.90 -14.32
N ALA A 111 11.91 15.21 -15.39
CA ALA A 111 11.52 13.80 -15.33
C ALA A 111 12.70 12.90 -14.91
N CYS A 112 13.89 13.11 -15.48
CA CYS A 112 15.11 12.38 -15.09
C CYS A 112 15.44 12.58 -13.60
N LEU A 113 15.34 13.79 -13.07
CA LEU A 113 15.56 14.06 -11.65
C LEU A 113 14.51 13.36 -10.77
N GLY A 114 13.25 13.28 -11.21
CA GLY A 114 12.22 12.48 -10.55
C GLY A 114 12.66 11.01 -10.40
N VAL A 115 13.17 10.41 -11.47
CA VAL A 115 13.68 9.02 -11.48
C VAL A 115 14.91 8.86 -10.58
N ILE A 116 15.88 9.77 -10.69
CA ILE A 116 17.12 9.74 -9.87
C ILE A 116 16.76 9.83 -8.39
N PHE A 117 15.88 10.75 -7.99
CA PHE A 117 15.49 10.91 -6.58
C PHE A 117 14.71 9.71 -6.05
N THR A 118 13.88 9.04 -6.85
CA THR A 118 13.26 7.77 -6.41
C THR A 118 14.31 6.68 -6.17
N GLN A 119 15.34 6.59 -7.01
CA GLN A 119 16.44 5.63 -6.78
C GLN A 119 17.26 5.97 -5.52
N VAL A 120 17.48 7.27 -5.24
CA VAL A 120 18.07 7.72 -3.97
C VAL A 120 17.17 7.37 -2.79
N ALA A 121 15.84 7.46 -2.94
CA ALA A 121 14.87 7.05 -1.93
C ALA A 121 14.97 5.56 -1.60
N PHE A 122 15.21 4.70 -2.60
CA PHE A 122 15.48 3.28 -2.35
C PHE A 122 16.75 3.08 -1.52
N LEU A 123 17.85 3.78 -1.82
CA LEU A 123 19.07 3.71 -0.99
C LEU A 123 18.82 4.21 0.44
N ALA A 124 18.01 5.28 0.61
CA ALA A 124 17.63 5.77 1.92
C ALA A 124 16.84 4.72 2.73
N HIS A 125 15.88 4.05 2.06
CA HIS A 125 15.10 2.95 2.61
C HIS A 125 15.97 1.74 3.00
N GLU A 126 16.92 1.35 2.16
CA GLU A 126 17.85 0.25 2.44
C GLU A 126 18.84 0.59 3.57
N ALA A 127 19.23 1.86 3.70
CA ALA A 127 19.99 2.35 4.84
C ALA A 127 19.17 2.25 6.15
N ALA A 128 17.89 2.62 6.13
CA ALA A 128 17.00 2.46 7.29
C ALA A 128 16.93 1.01 7.76
N HIS A 129 16.94 0.06 6.83
CA HIS A 129 16.97 -1.37 7.08
C HIS A 129 18.36 -1.97 7.35
N ARG A 130 19.39 -1.14 7.42
CA ARG A 130 20.78 -1.54 7.69
C ARG A 130 21.36 -2.46 6.65
N GLN A 131 20.95 -2.36 5.39
CA GLN A 131 21.42 -3.23 4.31
C GLN A 131 22.81 -2.83 3.79
N ILE A 132 23.12 -1.54 3.79
CA ILE A 132 24.27 -0.96 3.07
C ILE A 132 25.57 -1.10 3.87
N LEU A 133 25.63 -0.48 5.05
CA LEU A 133 26.86 -0.38 5.85
C LEU A 133 26.91 -1.45 6.95
N ALA A 134 28.10 -1.72 7.48
CA ALA A 134 28.26 -2.68 8.58
C ALA A 134 27.69 -2.15 9.91
N SER A 135 27.91 -0.86 10.20
CA SER A 135 27.46 -0.22 11.43
C SER A 135 26.03 0.29 11.33
N GLY A 136 25.22 0.03 12.36
CA GLY A 136 23.89 0.62 12.51
C GLY A 136 23.94 2.15 12.53
N THR A 137 24.81 2.75 13.34
CA THR A 137 24.92 4.22 13.44
C THR A 137 25.38 4.86 12.13
N ALA A 138 26.20 4.17 11.33
CA ALA A 138 26.60 4.64 10.01
C ALA A 138 25.43 4.63 9.02
N ASN A 139 24.64 3.54 9.00
CA ASN A 139 23.41 3.47 8.21
C ASN A 139 22.37 4.52 8.64
N ASP A 140 22.26 4.80 9.94
CA ASP A 140 21.38 5.85 10.48
C ASP A 140 21.70 7.22 9.89
N ARG A 141 23.00 7.56 9.85
CA ARG A 141 23.48 8.84 9.31
C ARG A 141 23.29 8.88 7.81
N LEU A 142 23.63 7.79 7.11
CA LEU A 142 23.44 7.67 5.67
C LEU A 142 21.97 7.84 5.29
N GLY A 143 21.05 7.18 5.99
CA GLY A 143 19.61 7.30 5.77
C GLY A 143 19.14 8.75 5.89
N VAL A 144 19.52 9.46 6.97
CA VAL A 144 19.17 10.87 7.18
C VAL A 144 19.68 11.76 6.04
N VAL A 145 20.92 11.56 5.58
CA VAL A 145 21.50 12.34 4.47
C VAL A 145 20.77 12.05 3.15
N LEU A 146 20.54 10.78 2.82
CA LEU A 146 19.88 10.40 1.57
C LEU A 146 18.41 10.84 1.53
N ALA A 147 17.67 10.71 2.63
CA ALA A 147 16.30 11.24 2.72
C ALA A 147 16.27 12.76 2.66
N GLY A 148 17.21 13.44 3.33
CA GLY A 148 17.36 14.90 3.23
C GLY A 148 17.62 15.35 1.79
N ALA A 149 18.46 14.62 1.04
CA ALA A 149 18.78 14.90 -0.36
C ALA A 149 17.58 14.77 -1.32
N ILE A 150 16.51 14.07 -0.92
CA ILE A 150 15.26 13.97 -1.67
C ILE A 150 14.11 14.74 -1.00
N GLY A 151 14.39 15.57 0.00
CA GLY A 151 13.40 16.42 0.67
C GLY A 151 12.43 15.64 1.56
N MET A 152 12.85 14.51 2.13
CA MET A 152 12.04 13.67 3.00
C MET A 152 12.63 13.58 4.42
N SER A 153 11.75 13.47 5.41
CA SER A 153 12.14 13.24 6.81
C SER A 153 12.35 11.74 7.07
N MET A 154 13.55 11.37 7.49
CA MET A 154 13.85 10.00 7.88
C MET A 154 13.11 9.63 9.18
N ALA A 155 12.99 10.56 10.13
CA ALA A 155 12.24 10.31 11.36
C ALA A 155 10.73 10.06 11.12
N TRP A 156 10.11 10.75 10.15
CA TRP A 156 8.74 10.45 9.74
C TRP A 156 8.65 9.09 9.06
N TRP A 157 9.51 8.86 8.07
CA TRP A 157 9.53 7.62 7.29
C TRP A 157 9.75 6.40 8.18
N ASP A 158 10.79 6.39 9.01
CA ASP A 158 11.11 5.27 9.91
C ASP A 158 9.94 4.89 10.82
N ARG A 159 9.23 5.88 11.36
CA ARG A 159 8.06 5.66 12.24
C ARG A 159 6.88 5.05 11.49
N LYS A 160 6.58 5.53 10.28
CA LYS A 160 5.53 4.97 9.42
C LYS A 160 5.92 3.55 8.99
N HIS A 161 7.10 3.43 8.40
CA HIS A 161 7.58 2.23 7.75
C HIS A 161 7.85 1.07 8.71
N SER A 162 8.42 1.34 9.89
CA SER A 162 8.65 0.29 10.90
C SER A 162 7.34 -0.30 11.41
N ARG A 163 6.27 0.51 11.52
CA ARG A 163 4.94 0.02 11.92
C ARG A 163 4.33 -0.87 10.84
N HIS A 164 4.48 -0.48 9.58
CA HIS A 164 4.07 -1.28 8.42
C HIS A 164 4.78 -2.64 8.45
N HIS A 165 6.11 -2.68 8.53
CA HIS A 165 6.88 -3.93 8.59
C HIS A 165 6.51 -4.84 9.77
N ALA A 166 6.19 -4.26 10.93
CA ALA A 166 5.78 -5.03 12.10
C ALA A 166 4.40 -5.68 11.93
N ASN A 167 3.48 -5.02 11.21
CA ASN A 167 2.08 -5.40 11.12
C ASN A 167 1.45 -5.10 9.74
N PRO A 168 1.99 -5.61 8.62
CA PRO A 168 1.48 -5.27 7.29
C PRO A 168 0.01 -5.68 7.14
N ASN A 169 -0.77 -4.86 6.44
CA ASN A 169 -2.21 -4.99 6.18
C ASN A 169 -3.08 -5.25 7.42
N ARG A 170 -2.61 -4.97 8.64
CA ARG A 170 -3.42 -5.16 9.85
C ARG A 170 -4.17 -3.89 10.22
N VAL A 171 -5.49 -3.99 10.30
CA VAL A 171 -6.39 -2.88 10.62
C VAL A 171 -5.99 -2.24 11.95
N GLY A 172 -5.90 -0.91 11.95
CA GLY A 172 -5.52 -0.11 13.12
C GLY A 172 -4.03 -0.15 13.50
N LYS A 173 -3.20 -0.98 12.84
CA LYS A 173 -1.76 -1.06 13.11
C LYS A 173 -0.91 -0.56 11.95
N ASP A 174 -1.24 -0.98 10.73
CA ASP A 174 -0.53 -0.60 9.51
C ASP A 174 -0.94 0.80 9.04
N PRO A 175 -0.02 1.78 9.00
CA PRO A 175 -0.33 3.10 8.44
C PRO A 175 -0.57 3.09 6.93
N ASP A 176 -0.18 2.06 6.18
CA ASP A 176 -0.29 2.03 4.71
C ASP A 176 -1.71 1.72 4.21
N ILE A 177 -2.59 1.23 5.09
CA ILE A 177 -4.02 1.06 4.83
C ILE A 177 -4.90 2.07 5.60
N ALA A 178 -4.27 3.02 6.29
CA ALA A 178 -5.00 4.10 6.94
C ALA A 178 -5.63 5.03 5.90
N VAL A 179 -6.79 5.60 6.22
CA VAL A 179 -7.49 6.53 5.34
C VAL A 179 -6.67 7.80 5.09
N ASP A 180 -6.54 8.18 3.83
CA ASP A 180 -6.09 9.49 3.40
C ASP A 180 -6.98 10.00 2.25
N THR A 181 -6.42 10.28 1.07
CA THR A 181 -7.17 10.65 -0.14
C THR A 181 -7.89 9.43 -0.74
N ILE A 182 -7.33 8.24 -0.52
CA ILE A 182 -7.85 6.94 -0.97
C ILE A 182 -8.26 6.12 0.26
N SER A 183 -9.35 5.37 0.13
CA SER A 183 -9.82 4.44 1.15
C SER A 183 -9.36 3.03 0.82
N PHE A 184 -8.65 2.39 1.73
CA PHE A 184 -8.26 0.98 1.61
C PHE A 184 -9.22 0.04 2.31
N LEU A 185 -10.10 0.56 3.18
CA LEU A 185 -11.11 -0.19 3.91
C LEU A 185 -12.51 0.25 3.48
N GLN A 186 -13.45 -0.69 3.41
CA GLN A 186 -14.84 -0.41 2.99
C GLN A 186 -15.55 0.49 4.00
N GLU A 187 -15.26 0.33 5.29
CA GLU A 187 -15.82 1.14 6.37
C GLU A 187 -15.38 2.60 6.28
N ASP A 188 -14.14 2.85 5.85
CA ASP A 188 -13.64 4.20 5.60
C ASP A 188 -14.29 4.78 4.35
N ALA A 189 -14.40 3.99 3.27
CA ALA A 189 -15.05 4.40 2.04
C ALA A 189 -16.52 4.80 2.24
N ALA A 190 -17.27 4.04 3.05
CA ALA A 190 -18.66 4.32 3.39
C ALA A 190 -18.87 5.64 4.15
N ARG A 191 -17.83 6.13 4.85
CA ARG A 191 -17.87 7.38 5.62
C ARG A 191 -17.49 8.61 4.81
N THR A 192 -17.05 8.44 3.56
CA THR A 192 -16.59 9.55 2.71
C THR A 192 -17.74 10.48 2.30
N ARG A 193 -17.45 11.78 2.23
CA ARG A 193 -18.41 12.85 1.86
C ARG A 193 -17.81 13.81 0.83
N GLY A 194 -18.66 14.57 0.14
CA GLY A 194 -18.24 15.62 -0.80
C GLY A 194 -17.32 15.12 -1.92
N LEU A 195 -16.28 15.91 -2.23
CA LEU A 195 -15.31 15.58 -3.28
C LEU A 195 -14.58 14.25 -3.03
N ARG A 196 -14.25 13.94 -1.77
CA ARG A 196 -13.62 12.66 -1.43
C ARG A 196 -14.50 11.48 -1.81
N ARG A 197 -15.82 11.57 -1.61
CA ARG A 197 -16.76 10.53 -2.04
C ARG A 197 -16.74 10.32 -3.56
N LEU A 198 -16.62 11.39 -4.34
CA LEU A 198 -16.52 11.29 -5.80
C LEU A 198 -15.23 10.56 -6.21
N ILE A 199 -14.11 10.89 -5.56
CA ILE A 199 -12.83 10.21 -5.76
C ILE A 199 -12.94 8.73 -5.36
N THR A 200 -13.40 8.44 -4.15
CA THR A 200 -13.52 7.08 -3.60
C THR A 200 -14.37 6.16 -4.49
N ARG A 201 -15.44 6.66 -5.12
CA ARG A 201 -16.29 5.88 -6.04
C ARG A 201 -15.58 5.38 -7.30
N GLN A 202 -14.46 6.01 -7.67
CA GLN A 202 -13.66 5.72 -8.87
C GLN A 202 -12.16 5.54 -8.53
N GLN A 203 -11.84 5.31 -7.25
CA GLN A 203 -10.46 5.39 -6.76
C GLN A 203 -9.50 4.37 -7.37
N GLY A 204 -10.00 3.26 -7.93
CA GLY A 204 -9.15 2.32 -8.65
C GLY A 204 -8.50 2.97 -9.88
N TRP A 205 -9.27 3.67 -10.71
CA TRP A 205 -8.75 4.37 -11.88
C TRP A 205 -8.05 5.67 -11.54
N LEU A 206 -8.58 6.41 -10.55
CA LEU A 206 -7.96 7.64 -10.06
C LEU A 206 -6.65 7.38 -9.29
N PHE A 207 -6.34 6.14 -8.94
CA PHE A 207 -5.11 5.77 -8.23
C PHE A 207 -3.87 6.36 -8.93
N PHE A 208 -3.68 6.10 -10.22
CA PHE A 208 -2.48 6.56 -10.96
C PHE A 208 -2.43 8.07 -11.16
N PRO A 209 -3.51 8.77 -11.60
CA PRO A 209 -3.53 10.22 -11.63
C PRO A 209 -3.23 10.86 -10.27
N LEU A 210 -3.75 10.31 -9.17
CA LEU A 210 -3.48 10.81 -7.82
C LEU A 210 -2.01 10.64 -7.41
N LEU A 211 -1.29 9.64 -7.96
CA LEU A 211 0.14 9.51 -7.69
C LEU A 211 0.97 10.68 -8.23
N LEU A 212 0.47 11.47 -9.19
CA LEU A 212 1.13 12.70 -9.63
C LEU A 212 1.28 13.71 -8.47
N LEU A 213 0.42 13.60 -7.44
CA LEU A 213 0.46 14.46 -6.25
C LEU A 213 1.22 13.82 -5.08
N GLU A 214 1.62 12.55 -5.19
CA GLU A 214 2.27 11.84 -4.08
C GLU A 214 3.65 12.44 -3.73
N GLY A 215 4.38 12.98 -4.72
CA GLY A 215 5.63 13.68 -4.47
C GLY A 215 5.45 14.89 -3.55
N VAL A 216 4.38 15.67 -3.77
CA VAL A 216 4.00 16.78 -2.89
C VAL A 216 3.61 16.27 -1.51
N ASN A 217 2.77 15.23 -1.45
CA ASN A 217 2.33 14.62 -0.20
C ASN A 217 3.52 14.18 0.67
N LEU A 218 4.52 13.51 0.09
CA LEU A 218 5.72 13.06 0.81
C LEU A 218 6.52 14.23 1.44
N HIS A 219 6.63 15.36 0.73
CA HIS A 219 7.26 16.56 1.27
C HIS A 219 6.43 17.19 2.39
N VAL A 220 5.12 17.32 2.19
CA VAL A 220 4.20 17.89 3.18
C VAL A 220 4.23 17.06 4.46
N GLN A 221 4.10 15.74 4.37
CA GLN A 221 4.15 14.84 5.53
C GLN A 221 5.48 14.94 6.28
N SER A 222 6.59 15.08 5.55
CA SER A 222 7.91 15.26 6.14
C SER A 222 8.00 16.56 6.95
N ILE A 223 7.52 17.68 6.39
CA ILE A 223 7.52 18.99 7.07
C ILE A 223 6.57 18.96 8.27
N VAL A 224 5.33 18.49 8.09
CA VAL A 224 4.32 18.38 9.15
C VAL A 224 4.87 17.56 10.32
N ALA A 225 5.51 16.42 10.05
CA ALA A 225 6.08 15.58 11.10
C ALA A 225 7.24 16.25 11.84
N LEU A 226 8.09 17.02 11.15
CA LEU A 226 9.18 17.75 11.77
C LEU A 226 8.67 18.94 12.60
N CYS A 227 7.59 19.60 12.17
CA CYS A 227 6.95 20.71 12.88
C CYS A 227 5.96 20.28 13.98
N ALA A 228 5.61 19.00 14.06
CA ALA A 228 4.67 18.47 15.05
C ALA A 228 5.15 18.69 16.49
N ARG A 229 4.21 18.87 17.42
CA ARG A 229 4.52 18.95 18.86
C ARG A 229 5.07 17.60 19.35
N GLY A 230 6.06 17.64 20.25
CA GLY A 230 6.70 16.47 20.83
C GLY A 230 8.10 16.16 20.30
N PRO A 231 8.75 15.10 20.80
CA PRO A 231 10.13 14.76 20.46
C PRO A 231 10.22 14.14 19.05
N VAL A 232 11.17 14.63 18.26
CA VAL A 232 11.52 14.06 16.95
C VAL A 232 13.03 13.88 16.88
N LYS A 233 13.46 12.65 16.60
CA LYS A 233 14.87 12.28 16.48
C LYS A 233 15.53 13.16 15.42
N ARG A 234 16.65 13.82 15.77
CA ARG A 234 17.44 14.65 14.83
C ARG A 234 16.65 15.76 14.12
N ARG A 235 15.56 16.27 14.73
CA ARG A 235 14.68 17.32 14.15
C ARG A 235 15.44 18.45 13.45
N TRP A 236 16.38 19.10 14.14
CA TRP A 236 17.08 20.27 13.60
C TRP A 236 18.02 19.93 12.45
N VAL A 237 18.64 18.73 12.49
CA VAL A 237 19.48 18.26 11.39
C VAL A 237 18.61 17.98 10.16
N GLU A 238 17.48 17.30 10.33
CA GLU A 238 16.56 17.02 9.21
C GLU A 238 15.95 18.31 8.65
N LEU A 239 15.54 19.27 9.49
CA LEU A 239 15.05 20.58 9.04
C LEU A 239 16.13 21.35 8.25
N ALA A 240 17.37 21.36 8.74
CA ALA A 240 18.48 22.00 8.04
C ALA A 240 18.75 21.34 6.67
N LEU A 241 18.75 20.00 6.61
CA LEU A 241 18.93 19.26 5.36
C LEU A 241 17.79 19.53 4.36
N LEU A 242 16.54 19.58 4.83
CA LEU A 242 15.39 19.91 3.97
C LEU A 242 15.48 21.35 3.47
N ALA A 243 15.83 22.30 4.33
CA ALA A 243 16.02 23.71 3.94
C ALA A 243 17.13 23.84 2.88
N VAL A 244 18.28 23.20 3.08
CA VAL A 244 19.38 23.17 2.09
C VAL A 244 18.91 22.51 0.80
N ARG A 245 18.23 21.36 0.86
CA ARG A 245 17.73 20.66 -0.32
C ARG A 245 16.73 21.50 -1.13
N PHE A 246 15.79 22.17 -0.47
CA PHE A 246 14.84 23.02 -1.17
C PHE A 246 15.52 24.26 -1.74
N ALA A 247 16.48 24.87 -1.03
CA ALA A 247 17.27 25.99 -1.56
C ALA A 247 18.09 25.58 -2.79
N VAL A 248 18.88 24.50 -2.68
CA VAL A 248 19.74 23.99 -3.77
C VAL A 248 18.95 23.61 -5.01
N PHE A 249 17.69 23.19 -4.85
CA PHE A 249 16.85 22.81 -5.98
C PHE A 249 16.02 23.96 -6.55
N LEU A 250 15.35 24.75 -5.69
CA LEU A 250 14.42 25.80 -6.13
C LEU A 250 15.15 27.07 -6.54
N VAL A 251 16.24 27.45 -5.87
CA VAL A 251 16.93 28.71 -6.18
C VAL A 251 17.49 28.71 -7.60
N PRO A 252 18.29 27.71 -8.05
CA PRO A 252 18.75 27.69 -9.44
C PRO A 252 17.60 27.61 -10.44
N LEU A 253 16.52 26.90 -10.10
CA LEU A 253 15.38 26.73 -10.97
C LEU A 253 14.70 28.07 -11.31
N PHE A 254 14.46 28.91 -10.31
CA PHE A 254 13.81 30.21 -10.48
C PHE A 254 14.79 31.34 -10.85
N LEU A 255 16.10 31.12 -10.78
CA LEU A 255 17.11 32.05 -11.28
C LEU A 255 17.43 31.84 -12.75
N VAL A 256 17.43 30.59 -13.23
CA VAL A 256 17.86 30.24 -14.60
C VAL A 256 16.69 30.15 -15.57
N LEU A 257 15.50 29.75 -15.11
CA LEU A 257 14.34 29.56 -16.00
C LEU A 257 13.29 30.66 -15.80
N PRO A 258 12.57 31.05 -16.87
CA PRO A 258 11.38 31.88 -16.75
C PRO A 258 10.35 31.24 -15.81
N PHE A 259 9.62 32.07 -15.06
CA PHE A 259 8.71 31.62 -14.00
C PHE A 259 7.78 30.47 -14.42
N GLY A 260 7.14 30.57 -15.60
CA GLY A 260 6.24 29.52 -16.09
C GLY A 260 6.95 28.19 -16.36
N MET A 261 8.18 28.22 -16.88
CA MET A 261 8.98 27.02 -17.14
C MET A 261 9.52 26.42 -15.84
N ALA A 262 9.93 27.24 -14.88
CA ALA A 262 10.33 26.81 -13.54
C ALA A 262 9.19 26.08 -12.81
N VAL A 263 7.97 26.63 -12.85
CA VAL A 263 6.78 25.99 -12.28
C VAL A 263 6.45 24.67 -12.99
N ALA A 264 6.52 24.64 -14.33
CA ALA A 264 6.30 23.42 -15.10
C ALA A 264 7.34 22.33 -14.79
N PHE A 265 8.63 22.71 -14.68
CA PHE A 265 9.71 21.82 -14.29
C PHE A 265 9.46 21.21 -12.92
N LEU A 266 9.13 22.04 -11.92
CA LEU A 266 8.81 21.57 -10.57
C LEU A 266 7.62 20.60 -10.60
N GLY A 267 6.56 20.93 -11.35
CA GLY A 267 5.39 20.08 -11.52
C GLY A 267 5.74 18.70 -12.12
N VAL A 268 6.51 18.68 -13.22
CA VAL A 268 6.93 17.42 -13.86
C VAL A 268 7.83 16.59 -12.94
N GLN A 269 8.80 17.22 -12.26
CA GLN A 269 9.69 16.49 -11.36
C GLN A 269 8.92 15.86 -10.20
N LEU A 270 8.02 16.61 -9.56
CA LEU A 270 7.17 16.12 -8.47
C LEU A 270 6.22 15.01 -8.94
N ALA A 271 5.63 15.17 -10.12
CA ALA A 271 4.74 14.19 -10.72
C ALA A 271 5.45 12.87 -11.00
N VAL A 272 6.62 12.90 -11.64
CA VAL A 272 7.41 11.69 -11.94
C VAL A 272 7.91 11.04 -10.65
N PHE A 273 8.42 11.82 -9.70
CA PHE A 273 8.84 11.31 -8.40
C PHE A 273 7.66 10.65 -7.66
N GLY A 274 6.49 11.29 -7.63
CA GLY A 274 5.29 10.78 -6.99
C GLY A 274 4.75 9.49 -7.62
N VAL A 275 4.61 9.48 -8.95
CA VAL A 275 4.19 8.28 -9.70
C VAL A 275 5.16 7.15 -9.43
N TYR A 276 6.47 7.40 -9.53
CA TYR A 276 7.44 6.35 -9.39
C TYR A 276 7.54 5.81 -7.95
N MET A 277 7.54 6.68 -6.95
CA MET A 277 7.47 6.28 -5.54
C MET A 277 6.20 5.45 -5.28
N GLY A 278 5.03 6.00 -5.56
CA GLY A 278 3.75 5.35 -5.28
C GLY A 278 3.57 4.03 -6.02
N ALA A 279 3.96 3.97 -7.30
CA ALA A 279 3.88 2.79 -8.13
C ALA A 279 4.88 1.70 -7.71
N SER A 280 5.92 2.03 -6.94
CA SER A 280 6.91 1.06 -6.48
C SER A 280 6.50 0.32 -5.19
N PHE A 281 5.80 0.99 -4.26
CA PHE A 281 5.34 0.37 -3.01
C PHE A 281 3.95 -0.27 -3.11
N ALA A 282 3.05 0.35 -3.85
CA ALA A 282 1.67 -0.09 -4.02
C ALA A 282 1.50 -1.57 -4.47
N PRO A 283 2.23 -2.06 -5.48
CA PRO A 283 1.90 -3.34 -6.11
C PRO A 283 2.25 -4.55 -5.25
N ASN A 284 2.90 -4.40 -4.09
CA ASN A 284 3.30 -5.57 -3.31
C ASN A 284 2.35 -5.95 -2.16
N HIS A 285 1.50 -5.03 -1.70
CA HIS A 285 0.57 -5.33 -0.58
C HIS A 285 -0.88 -4.92 -0.85
N LYS A 286 -1.14 -3.99 -1.79
CA LYS A 286 -2.50 -3.54 -2.08
C LYS A 286 -3.30 -4.62 -2.80
N GLY A 287 -4.45 -4.98 -2.25
CA GLY A 287 -5.25 -6.12 -2.71
C GLY A 287 -4.77 -7.47 -2.22
N MET A 288 -3.81 -7.51 -1.28
CA MET A 288 -3.53 -8.70 -0.48
C MET A 288 -4.50 -8.77 0.72
N PRO A 289 -4.66 -9.92 1.38
CA PRO A 289 -5.49 -10.07 2.57
C PRO A 289 -5.28 -8.95 3.60
N VAL A 290 -6.39 -8.42 4.13
CA VAL A 290 -6.43 -7.45 5.22
C VAL A 290 -6.70 -8.20 6.52
N ILE A 291 -5.81 -8.04 7.50
CA ILE A 291 -5.83 -8.79 8.75
C ILE A 291 -6.67 -8.06 9.79
N ALA A 292 -7.53 -8.81 10.48
CA ALA A 292 -8.39 -8.27 11.53
C ALA A 292 -7.59 -7.56 12.66
N PRO A 293 -8.16 -6.55 13.33
CA PRO A 293 -7.45 -5.76 14.35
C PRO A 293 -6.87 -6.61 15.48
N ASP A 294 -7.57 -7.65 15.90
CA ASP A 294 -7.29 -8.54 17.02
C ASP A 294 -6.56 -9.83 16.63
N ALA A 295 -6.64 -10.26 15.36
CA ALA A 295 -5.98 -11.46 14.86
C ALA A 295 -4.46 -11.49 15.15
N ARG A 296 -3.96 -12.68 15.53
CA ARG A 296 -2.56 -12.92 15.85
C ARG A 296 -2.00 -13.98 14.91
N LEU A 297 -1.15 -13.53 14.00
CA LEU A 297 -0.42 -14.38 13.06
C LEU A 297 1.02 -14.52 13.53
N ASP A 298 1.62 -15.69 13.30
CA ASP A 298 3.07 -15.85 13.44
C ASP A 298 3.81 -14.92 12.46
N PHE A 299 5.08 -14.64 12.73
CA PHE A 299 5.85 -13.68 11.93
C PHE A 299 5.93 -14.08 10.46
N PHE A 300 6.16 -15.36 10.15
CA PHE A 300 6.30 -15.83 8.78
C PHE A 300 4.99 -15.68 8.00
N SER A 301 3.89 -16.22 8.53
CA SER A 301 2.58 -16.14 7.89
C SER A 301 2.14 -14.69 7.70
N LYS A 302 2.39 -13.83 8.69
CA LYS A 302 2.08 -12.41 8.59
C LYS A 302 2.78 -11.76 7.40
N GLN A 303 4.08 -11.98 7.23
CA GLN A 303 4.84 -11.36 6.13
C GLN A 303 4.49 -11.96 4.77
N VAL A 304 4.33 -13.28 4.68
CA VAL A 304 4.07 -13.98 3.40
C VAL A 304 2.63 -13.75 2.91
N ARG A 305 1.63 -13.85 3.80
CA ARG A 305 0.21 -13.80 3.41
C ARG A 305 -0.27 -12.40 3.03
N THR A 306 0.38 -11.37 3.54
CA THR A 306 0.00 -9.97 3.29
C THR A 306 0.81 -9.31 2.18
N SER A 307 1.68 -10.07 1.52
CA SER A 307 2.61 -9.56 0.51
C SER A 307 2.57 -10.42 -0.75
N ARG A 308 2.94 -9.82 -1.87
CA ARG A 308 3.22 -10.52 -3.12
C ARG A 308 4.50 -10.01 -3.74
N ASN A 309 5.12 -10.85 -4.55
CA ASN A 309 6.27 -10.47 -5.34
C ASN A 309 5.89 -10.08 -6.77
N ILE A 310 6.69 -9.20 -7.36
CA ILE A 310 6.62 -8.86 -8.78
C ILE A 310 7.66 -9.67 -9.54
N ARG A 311 7.16 -10.54 -10.42
CA ARG A 311 7.97 -11.34 -11.34
C ARG A 311 8.69 -10.41 -12.30
N GLY A 312 9.96 -10.72 -12.53
CA GLY A 312 10.83 -10.01 -13.44
C GLY A 312 12.27 -10.46 -13.21
N GLY A 313 13.17 -9.92 -14.02
CA GLY A 313 14.61 -10.10 -13.83
C GLY A 313 15.24 -8.88 -13.18
N TRP A 314 16.51 -8.65 -13.52
CA TRP A 314 17.29 -7.50 -13.08
C TRP A 314 16.59 -6.15 -13.32
N TRP A 315 15.81 -6.03 -14.40
CA TRP A 315 15.09 -4.80 -14.73
C TRP A 315 14.02 -4.46 -13.68
N ALA A 316 13.32 -5.47 -13.14
CA ALA A 316 12.31 -5.27 -12.12
C ALA A 316 12.98 -4.92 -10.79
N THR A 317 14.09 -5.59 -10.45
CA THR A 317 14.89 -5.26 -9.27
C THR A 317 15.44 -3.83 -9.34
N ALA A 318 15.87 -3.36 -10.51
CA ALA A 318 16.29 -1.97 -10.70
C ALA A 318 15.10 -1.02 -10.55
N LEU A 319 13.98 -1.30 -11.21
CA LEU A 319 12.78 -0.47 -11.19
C LEU A 319 12.20 -0.32 -9.77
N TYR A 320 12.08 -1.41 -9.02
CA TYR A 320 11.47 -1.42 -7.68
C TYR A 320 12.47 -1.25 -6.54
N GLY A 321 13.76 -1.07 -6.82
CA GLY A 321 14.78 -0.97 -5.78
C GLY A 321 14.91 -2.23 -4.92
N GLY A 322 14.58 -3.41 -5.47
CA GLY A 322 14.51 -4.68 -4.73
C GLY A 322 13.15 -5.02 -4.15
N LEU A 323 12.22 -4.07 -4.10
CA LEU A 323 10.88 -4.28 -3.55
C LEU A 323 10.01 -5.20 -4.41
N ASN A 324 10.45 -5.58 -5.60
CA ASN A 324 9.82 -6.67 -6.34
C ASN A 324 9.90 -8.01 -5.58
N HIS A 325 10.81 -8.14 -4.62
CA HIS A 325 10.94 -9.26 -3.67
C HIS A 325 10.41 -8.87 -2.28
N GLN A 326 9.17 -8.40 -2.22
CA GLN A 326 8.57 -7.87 -1.00
C GLN A 326 8.48 -8.90 0.12
N ILE A 327 8.12 -10.14 -0.20
CA ILE A 327 8.01 -11.21 0.81
C ILE A 327 9.35 -11.38 1.53
N GLU A 328 10.44 -11.49 0.77
CA GLU A 328 11.79 -11.65 1.31
C GLU A 328 12.28 -10.40 2.01
N HIS A 329 11.97 -9.21 1.47
CA HIS A 329 12.26 -7.93 2.11
C HIS A 329 11.60 -7.82 3.49
N HIS A 330 10.38 -8.31 3.64
CA HIS A 330 9.67 -8.31 4.92
C HIS A 330 10.19 -9.37 5.90
N LEU A 331 10.57 -10.54 5.40
CA LEU A 331 11.16 -11.60 6.23
C LEU A 331 12.59 -11.23 6.67
N PHE A 332 13.37 -10.64 5.78
CA PHE A 332 14.81 -10.38 5.96
C PHE A 332 15.17 -8.94 5.62
N PRO A 333 14.63 -7.94 6.34
CA PRO A 333 14.81 -6.53 5.97
C PRO A 333 16.27 -6.10 5.89
N SER A 334 17.17 -6.69 6.67
CA SER A 334 18.61 -6.35 6.65
C SER A 334 19.41 -7.00 5.52
N MET A 335 18.78 -7.84 4.70
CA MET A 335 19.41 -8.49 3.55
C MET A 335 19.65 -7.47 2.43
N ALA A 336 20.86 -7.46 1.87
CA ALA A 336 21.18 -6.57 0.77
C ALA A 336 20.42 -6.96 -0.51
N ARG A 337 19.97 -5.96 -1.27
CA ARG A 337 19.17 -6.09 -2.49
C ARG A 337 19.59 -7.21 -3.46
N PRO A 338 20.89 -7.41 -3.78
CA PRO A 338 21.29 -8.45 -4.74
C PRO A 338 21.00 -9.89 -4.29
N TYR A 339 20.76 -10.11 -2.99
CA TYR A 339 20.54 -11.45 -2.43
C TYR A 339 19.07 -11.82 -2.29
N LEU A 340 18.16 -10.83 -2.40
CA LEU A 340 16.71 -11.07 -2.27
C LEU A 340 16.19 -12.09 -3.30
N GLY A 341 16.72 -12.06 -4.53
CA GLY A 341 16.35 -13.04 -5.56
C GLY A 341 16.69 -14.48 -5.17
N LYS A 342 17.83 -14.72 -4.50
CA LYS A 342 18.21 -16.04 -3.99
C LYS A 342 17.39 -16.45 -2.77
N ALA A 343 17.14 -15.50 -1.86
CA ALA A 343 16.28 -15.76 -0.71
C ALA A 343 14.86 -16.15 -1.12
N ARG A 344 14.37 -15.57 -2.23
CA ARG A 344 13.07 -15.90 -2.81
C ARG A 344 12.94 -17.36 -3.17
N GLU A 345 13.98 -17.98 -3.70
CA GLU A 345 13.97 -19.41 -4.05
C GLU A 345 13.73 -20.26 -2.78
N VAL A 346 14.48 -19.96 -1.71
CA VAL A 346 14.34 -20.64 -0.41
C VAL A 346 12.94 -20.45 0.18
N VAL A 347 12.43 -19.22 0.21
CA VAL A 347 11.11 -18.92 0.78
C VAL A 347 10.01 -19.59 -0.03
N ARG A 348 10.08 -19.53 -1.36
CA ARG A 348 9.09 -20.14 -2.27
C ARG A 348 9.05 -21.66 -2.10
N ASP A 349 10.21 -22.31 -2.04
CA ASP A 349 10.29 -23.77 -1.89
C ASP A 349 9.80 -24.21 -0.50
N PHE A 350 10.10 -23.42 0.55
CA PHE A 350 9.55 -23.63 1.88
C PHE A 350 8.02 -23.51 1.88
N CYS A 351 7.48 -22.45 1.25
CA CYS A 351 6.05 -22.22 1.15
C CYS A 351 5.35 -23.38 0.43
N ARG A 352 5.90 -23.83 -0.71
CA ARG A 352 5.39 -24.98 -1.46
C ARG A 352 5.37 -26.26 -0.63
N SER A 353 6.40 -26.49 0.20
CA SER A 353 6.51 -27.71 1.02
C SER A 353 5.54 -27.72 2.21
N HIS A 354 4.95 -26.57 2.56
CA HIS A 354 4.03 -26.40 3.69
C HIS A 354 2.63 -25.94 3.25
N ASP A 355 2.31 -26.06 1.96
CA ASP A 355 1.03 -25.62 1.37
C ASP A 355 0.66 -24.16 1.71
N VAL A 356 1.67 -23.29 1.72
CA VAL A 356 1.50 -21.85 1.87
C VAL A 356 1.47 -21.21 0.48
N PRO A 357 0.38 -20.54 0.08
CA PRO A 357 0.33 -19.74 -1.13
C PRO A 357 1.42 -18.67 -1.11
N TYR A 358 2.40 -18.85 -2.00
CA TYR A 358 3.42 -17.86 -2.30
C TYR A 358 2.97 -17.05 -3.52
N VAL A 359 2.55 -15.81 -3.31
CA VAL A 359 1.88 -15.02 -4.35
C VAL A 359 2.89 -14.25 -5.18
N GLU A 360 2.88 -14.50 -6.49
CA GLU A 360 3.64 -13.74 -7.47
C GLU A 360 2.74 -13.24 -8.60
N ALA A 361 3.07 -12.07 -9.13
CA ALA A 361 2.36 -11.47 -10.26
C ALA A 361 3.35 -10.76 -11.18
N SER A 362 3.04 -10.66 -12.47
CA SER A 362 3.67 -9.66 -13.33
C SER A 362 3.26 -8.25 -12.85
N MET A 363 4.00 -7.24 -13.29
CA MET A 363 3.68 -5.84 -13.00
C MET A 363 2.23 -5.49 -13.39
N GLY A 364 1.81 -5.86 -14.61
CA GLY A 364 0.47 -5.58 -15.11
C GLY A 364 -0.63 -6.27 -14.31
N GLU A 365 -0.47 -7.57 -14.01
CA GLU A 365 -1.41 -8.32 -13.16
C GLU A 365 -1.53 -7.69 -11.77
N SER A 366 -0.41 -7.26 -11.19
CA SER A 366 -0.39 -6.64 -9.88
C SER A 366 -1.15 -5.32 -9.87
N TYR A 367 -0.91 -4.43 -10.83
CA TYR A 367 -1.64 -3.17 -10.93
C TYR A 367 -3.13 -3.40 -11.23
N ALA A 368 -3.48 -4.37 -12.08
CA ALA A 368 -4.88 -4.75 -12.31
C ALA A 368 -5.57 -5.19 -11.01
N ARG A 369 -4.90 -5.97 -10.16
CA ARG A 369 -5.41 -6.34 -8.82
C ARG A 369 -5.55 -5.13 -7.90
N VAL A 370 -4.62 -4.17 -7.92
CA VAL A 370 -4.74 -2.92 -7.15
C VAL A 370 -5.99 -2.14 -7.59
N VAL A 371 -6.17 -1.94 -8.89
CA VAL A 371 -7.33 -1.22 -9.44
C VAL A 371 -8.63 -1.94 -9.08
N ALA A 372 -8.69 -3.26 -9.26
CA ALA A 372 -9.86 -4.07 -8.91
C ALA A 372 -10.21 -3.98 -7.43
N TYR A 373 -9.22 -4.14 -6.54
CA TYR A 373 -9.39 -4.02 -5.09
C TYR A 373 -9.90 -2.63 -4.70
N LEU A 374 -9.26 -1.57 -5.21
CA LEU A 374 -9.64 -0.20 -4.90
C LEU A 374 -11.03 0.15 -5.43
N ASN A 375 -11.42 -0.37 -6.60
CA ASN A 375 -12.78 -0.23 -7.12
C ASN A 375 -13.80 -0.97 -6.25
N GLN A 376 -13.48 -2.18 -5.78
CA GLN A 376 -14.33 -2.94 -4.85
C GLN A 376 -14.55 -2.17 -3.55
N VAL A 377 -13.47 -1.63 -2.94
CA VAL A 377 -13.59 -0.77 -1.76
C VAL A 377 -14.43 0.48 -2.05
N GLY A 378 -14.24 1.07 -3.23
CA GLY A 378 -14.99 2.24 -3.69
C GLY A 378 -16.50 2.02 -3.86
N LEU A 379 -16.96 0.76 -4.00
CA LEU A 379 -18.39 0.43 -4.03
C LEU A 379 -19.08 0.78 -2.71
N ALA A 380 -18.39 0.66 -1.58
CA ALA A 380 -18.95 1.01 -0.28
C ALA A 380 -19.23 2.52 -0.13
N ALA A 381 -18.64 3.38 -0.97
CA ALA A 381 -18.95 4.81 -1.03
C ALA A 381 -20.16 5.14 -1.93
N ARG A 382 -20.70 4.15 -2.66
CA ARG A 382 -21.91 4.31 -3.48
C ARG A 382 -23.15 4.20 -2.59
N ASP A 383 -24.23 4.80 -3.07
CA ASP A 383 -25.52 4.63 -2.41
C ASP A 383 -26.03 3.22 -2.77
N PRO A 384 -26.28 2.33 -1.79
CA PRO A 384 -26.76 0.98 -2.07
C PRO A 384 -28.12 0.94 -2.77
N PHE A 385 -28.87 2.05 -2.77
CA PHE A 385 -30.18 2.15 -3.42
C PHE A 385 -30.13 2.73 -4.84
N VAL A 386 -28.96 3.15 -5.33
CA VAL A 386 -28.81 3.63 -6.72
C VAL A 386 -28.45 2.47 -7.64
N CYS A 387 -29.46 1.91 -8.31
CA CYS A 387 -29.29 0.90 -9.33
C CYS A 387 -28.53 1.47 -10.55
N PRO A 388 -27.40 0.87 -10.99
CA PRO A 388 -26.66 1.33 -12.18
C PRO A 388 -27.51 1.37 -13.45
N ALA A 389 -28.47 0.45 -13.58
CA ALA A 389 -29.36 0.39 -14.74
C ALA A 389 -30.33 1.58 -14.84
N ALA A 390 -30.72 2.17 -13.70
CA ALA A 390 -31.64 3.32 -13.70
C ALA A 390 -30.96 4.62 -14.15
N ALA A 391 -29.64 4.75 -13.97
CA ALA A 391 -28.89 5.94 -14.39
C ALA A 391 -28.69 6.03 -15.92
N GLY A 392 -28.84 4.91 -16.66
CA GLY A 392 -28.74 4.86 -18.12
C GLY A 392 -30.07 5.11 -18.86
N LEU A 393 -31.21 5.04 -18.17
CA LEU A 393 -32.55 5.17 -18.78
C LEU A 393 -33.16 6.58 -18.66
N GLY A 394 -32.47 7.52 -17.99
CA GLY A 394 -32.92 8.90 -17.80
C GLY A 394 -32.45 9.89 -18.89
N ARG A 395 -31.90 9.40 -20.00
CA ARG A 395 -31.54 10.21 -21.18
C ARG A 395 -32.04 9.51 -22.44
N ALA A 396 -33.34 9.58 -22.65
CA ALA A 396 -33.99 9.37 -23.94
C ALA A 396 -34.98 10.51 -24.15
#